data_AF-A0A1W2ENF7-F1
#
_entry.id   AF-A0A1W2ENF7-F1
#
_cell.length_a   1.000
_cell.length_b   1.000
_cell.length_c   1.000
_cell.angle_alpha   90.00
_cell.angle_beta   90.00
_cell.angle_gamma   90.00
#
_symmetry.space_group_name_H-M   'P 1'
#
loop_
_entity.id
_entity.type
_entity.pdbx_description
1 polymer ?
#
loop_
_entity_poly.entity_id
_entity_poly.type
_entity_poly.pdbx_seq_one_letter_code
_entity_poly.pdbx_strand_id
1 'polypeptide(L)'
;MKSAFEIAAIGVMALFGAMPSGAEAKDWIDKVEISRDGIDVIPIEVTASAKGYKAIKTSQHRFLLRLYAKATPGERIVAGKVGSYKVVRMFEAGEPGKWDQVLEGREIGGGEAKSVSRSYSVTIKLSQVTWSKNPVDVCNEMLSDKRKKGYSVAEVLGKNWDAKTYVYFEFQALAARAGKAKSDKWNINNTAGQRHSFAYSVPVTCLAGN
;
A
#
# COMPACT_ATOMS: atom_id res chain seq x y z
N MET A 1 4.20 1.83 55.60
CA MET A 1 4.81 1.21 54.41
C MET A 1 3.78 0.29 53.77
N LYS A 2 3.18 0.67 52.64
CA LYS A 2 2.27 -0.16 51.85
C LYS A 2 2.75 -0.05 50.40
N SER A 3 3.30 -1.13 49.87
CA SER A 3 3.85 -1.21 48.52
C SER A 3 2.75 -1.06 47.48
N ALA A 4 2.96 -0.18 46.51
CA ALA A 4 2.24 -0.15 45.25
C ALA A 4 2.86 -1.19 44.31
N PHE A 5 2.04 -2.13 43.84
CA PHE A 5 2.39 -3.00 42.72
C PHE A 5 1.89 -2.32 41.44
N GLU A 6 2.82 -1.73 40.68
CA GLU A 6 2.56 -1.30 39.31
C GLU A 6 2.46 -2.55 38.43
N ILE A 7 1.26 -2.79 37.88
CA ILE A 7 1.05 -3.81 36.85
C ILE A 7 1.33 -3.14 35.50
N ALA A 8 2.50 -3.47 34.94
CA ALA A 8 2.91 -3.04 33.60
C ALA A 8 1.92 -3.58 32.55
N ALA A 9 1.43 -2.68 31.70
CA ALA A 9 0.55 -2.99 30.58
C ALA A 9 1.30 -3.84 29.53
N ILE A 10 0.86 -5.08 29.36
CA ILE A 10 1.33 -5.96 28.28
C ILE A 10 0.72 -5.46 26.97
N GLY A 11 1.53 -4.80 26.15
CA GLY A 11 1.17 -4.39 24.79
C GLY A 11 0.97 -5.61 23.90
N VAL A 12 -0.27 -5.79 23.41
CA VAL A 12 -0.60 -6.79 22.39
C VAL A 12 0.01 -6.34 21.07
N MET A 13 1.15 -6.94 20.70
CA MET A 13 1.71 -6.85 19.36
C MET A 13 0.78 -7.64 18.42
N ALA A 14 -0.04 -6.92 17.64
CA ALA A 14 -0.78 -7.52 16.54
C ALA A 14 0.22 -8.03 15.50
N LEU A 15 0.44 -9.34 15.49
CA LEU A 15 1.16 -10.04 14.43
C LEU A 15 0.39 -9.83 13.13
N PHE A 16 0.87 -8.92 12.28
CA PHE A 16 0.41 -8.81 10.91
C PHE A 16 0.79 -10.10 10.19
N GLY A 17 -0.18 -10.99 10.04
CA GLY A 17 -0.05 -12.19 9.24
C GLY A 17 0.41 -11.80 7.84
N ALA A 18 1.49 -12.43 7.37
CA ALA A 18 1.88 -12.38 5.98
C ALA A 18 0.66 -12.81 5.14
N MET A 19 0.14 -11.90 4.33
CA MET A 19 -0.94 -12.24 3.41
C MET A 19 -0.43 -13.34 2.46
N PRO A 20 -1.24 -14.37 2.18
CA PRO A 20 -0.82 -15.46 1.32
C PRO A 20 -0.44 -14.91 -0.07
N SER A 21 0.85 -14.92 -0.37
CA SER A 21 1.36 -14.70 -1.72
C SER A 21 0.94 -15.91 -2.56
N GLY A 22 0.03 -15.72 -3.51
CA GLY A 22 -0.20 -16.73 -4.55
C GLY A 22 1.11 -16.94 -5.31
N ALA A 23 1.75 -18.10 -5.09
CA ALA A 23 2.99 -18.48 -5.73
C ALA A 23 2.74 -18.72 -7.22
N GLU A 24 2.94 -17.68 -8.03
CA GLU A 24 3.20 -17.83 -9.46
C GLU A 24 4.66 -18.31 -9.61
N ALA A 25 4.93 -19.21 -10.55
CA ALA A 25 6.14 -20.03 -10.60
C ALA A 25 7.43 -19.19 -10.46
N LYS A 26 8.19 -19.49 -9.41
CA LYS A 26 9.43 -18.82 -8.97
C LYS A 26 10.61 -18.97 -9.96
N ASP A 27 10.43 -19.61 -11.12
CA ASP A 27 11.54 -20.17 -11.87
C ASP A 27 12.56 -19.12 -12.37
N TRP A 28 12.13 -17.88 -12.67
CA TRP A 28 13.00 -16.86 -13.27
C TRP A 28 13.19 -15.58 -12.45
N ILE A 29 12.60 -15.52 -11.24
CA ILE A 29 12.63 -14.35 -10.38
C ILE A 29 13.15 -14.73 -8.99
N ASP A 30 14.26 -14.12 -8.59
CA ASP A 30 14.86 -14.29 -7.26
C ASP A 30 14.00 -13.60 -6.19
N LYS A 31 13.58 -12.36 -6.46
CA LYS A 31 12.87 -11.51 -5.50
C LYS A 31 12.04 -10.43 -6.18
N VAL A 32 10.85 -10.19 -5.64
CA VAL A 32 10.02 -9.01 -5.89
C VAL A 32 9.68 -8.38 -4.56
N GLU A 33 9.77 -7.07 -4.47
CA GLU A 33 9.44 -6.31 -3.27
C GLU A 33 8.85 -4.97 -3.66
N ILE A 34 7.83 -4.56 -2.92
CA ILE A 34 7.29 -3.22 -2.89
C ILE A 34 7.32 -2.75 -1.45
N SER A 35 7.83 -1.55 -1.22
CA SER A 35 7.95 -0.96 0.11
C SER A 35 7.74 0.56 0.04
N ARG A 36 7.75 1.21 1.19
CA ARG A 36 7.69 2.68 1.26
C ARG A 36 9.04 3.28 0.89
N ASP A 37 9.00 4.37 0.13
CA ASP A 37 10.18 5.15 -0.23
C ASP A 37 10.13 6.54 0.43
N GLY A 38 10.62 6.64 1.67
CA GLY A 38 10.67 7.91 2.42
C GLY A 38 9.52 8.11 3.42
N ILE A 39 9.25 9.36 3.80
CA ILE A 39 8.26 9.73 4.82
C ILE A 39 7.08 10.42 4.15
N ASP A 40 5.89 9.94 4.47
CA ASP A 40 4.65 10.59 4.10
C ASP A 40 4.25 11.59 5.18
N VAL A 41 4.18 12.87 4.84
CA VAL A 41 3.98 13.96 5.80
C VAL A 41 2.59 14.59 5.71
N ILE A 42 1.80 14.28 4.68
CA ILE A 42 0.50 14.92 4.48
C ILE A 42 -0.60 13.97 4.97
N PRO A 43 -1.34 14.32 6.04
CA PRO A 43 -2.45 13.49 6.51
C PRO A 43 -3.65 13.56 5.55
N ILE A 44 -4.40 12.47 5.52
CA ILE A 44 -5.74 12.46 4.93
C ILE A 44 -6.71 13.08 5.92
N GLU A 45 -7.41 14.12 5.49
CA GLU A 45 -8.37 14.84 6.32
C GLU A 45 -9.75 14.21 6.20
N VAL A 46 -10.38 13.97 7.35
CA VAL A 46 -11.76 13.49 7.46
C VAL A 46 -12.59 14.52 8.21
N THR A 47 -13.72 14.94 7.64
CA THR A 47 -14.62 15.94 8.25
C THR A 47 -15.62 15.30 9.20
N ALA A 48 -15.90 16.03 10.28
CA ALA A 48 -16.94 15.70 11.25
C ALA A 48 -18.28 16.39 10.90
N SER A 49 -19.33 15.84 11.49
CA SER A 49 -20.67 16.40 11.60
C SER A 49 -21.14 16.26 13.04
N ALA A 50 -22.27 16.87 13.42
CA ALA A 50 -22.81 16.78 14.78
C ALA A 50 -22.96 15.35 15.36
N LYS A 51 -23.02 14.31 14.51
CA LYS A 51 -23.18 12.91 14.93
C LYS A 51 -21.90 12.07 14.84
N GLY A 52 -20.83 12.58 14.24
CA GLY A 52 -19.60 11.82 13.99
C GLY A 52 -18.93 12.17 12.66
N TYR A 53 -17.88 11.44 12.30
CA TYR A 53 -17.10 11.63 11.08
C TYR A 53 -17.83 11.06 9.86
N LYS A 54 -17.82 11.80 8.73
CA LYS A 54 -18.69 11.47 7.58
C LYS A 54 -18.01 11.40 6.23
N ALA A 55 -17.03 12.24 5.96
CA ALA A 55 -16.47 12.34 4.61
C ALA A 55 -14.97 12.56 4.63
N ILE A 56 -14.30 12.02 3.62
CA ILE A 56 -12.90 12.32 3.35
C ILE A 56 -12.86 13.66 2.59
N LYS A 57 -12.20 14.66 3.15
CA LYS A 57 -12.00 15.97 2.52
C LYS A 57 -10.87 15.92 1.49
N THR A 58 -9.80 15.18 1.78
CA THR A 58 -8.71 14.94 0.84
C THR A 58 -9.22 14.12 -0.35
N SER A 59 -9.01 14.60 -1.58
CA SER A 59 -9.46 13.88 -2.80
C SER A 59 -8.39 12.99 -3.40
N GLN A 60 -7.12 13.36 -3.22
CA GLN A 60 -5.96 12.69 -3.78
C GLN A 60 -4.80 12.71 -2.80
N HIS A 61 -3.92 11.72 -2.90
CA HIS A 61 -2.77 11.59 -2.03
C HIS A 61 -1.56 11.12 -2.81
N ARG A 62 -0.37 11.62 -2.44
CA ARG A 62 0.90 11.24 -3.07
C ARG A 62 1.52 10.08 -2.30
N PHE A 63 1.69 8.96 -2.97
CA PHE A 63 2.33 7.77 -2.44
C PHE A 63 3.76 7.66 -2.95
N LEU A 64 4.70 7.37 -2.05
CA LEU A 64 6.11 7.16 -2.37
C LEU A 64 6.45 5.68 -2.20
N LEU A 65 6.62 4.97 -3.31
CA LEU A 65 6.82 3.52 -3.35
C LEU A 65 8.23 3.19 -3.84
N ARG A 66 8.86 2.20 -3.23
CA ARG A 66 10.10 1.61 -3.69
C ARG A 66 9.75 0.28 -4.33
N LEU A 67 10.01 0.16 -5.63
CA LEU A 67 9.80 -1.07 -6.38
C LEU A 67 11.14 -1.75 -6.58
N TYR A 68 11.22 -3.03 -6.23
CA TYR A 68 12.41 -3.85 -6.41
C TYR A 68 12.05 -5.18 -7.05
N ALA A 69 12.81 -5.56 -8.07
CA ALA A 69 12.72 -6.87 -8.70
C ALA A 69 14.11 -7.37 -9.07
N LYS A 70 14.34 -8.66 -8.96
CA LYS A 70 15.59 -9.31 -9.35
C LYS A 70 15.30 -10.65 -10.03
N ALA A 71 15.78 -10.80 -11.25
CA ALA A 71 15.73 -12.03 -12.01
C ALA A 71 16.87 -12.99 -11.61
N THR A 72 16.70 -14.28 -11.87
CA THR A 72 17.73 -15.32 -11.74
C THR A 72 18.88 -15.11 -12.76
N PRO A 73 20.02 -15.82 -12.63
CA PRO A 73 21.09 -15.77 -13.63
C PRO A 73 20.67 -16.35 -14.99
N GLY A 74 20.68 -15.50 -16.03
CA GLY A 74 20.26 -15.89 -17.39
C GLY A 74 19.03 -15.11 -17.88
N GLU A 75 18.33 -14.47 -16.94
CA GLU A 75 17.07 -13.79 -17.16
C GLU A 75 17.18 -12.30 -16.86
N ARG A 76 16.18 -11.54 -17.32
CA ARG A 76 16.09 -10.09 -17.19
C ARG A 76 14.68 -9.70 -16.80
N ILE A 77 14.56 -8.67 -15.97
CA ILE A 77 13.27 -8.05 -15.70
C ILE A 77 12.86 -7.28 -16.95
N VAL A 78 11.66 -7.57 -17.47
CA VAL A 78 11.18 -7.03 -18.77
C VAL A 78 9.94 -6.15 -18.66
N ALA A 79 9.16 -6.33 -17.60
CA ALA A 79 7.95 -5.57 -17.36
C ALA A 79 7.54 -5.67 -15.89
N GLY A 80 6.59 -4.83 -15.50
CA GLY A 80 5.89 -4.96 -14.25
C GLY A 80 4.59 -4.18 -14.26
N LYS A 81 3.76 -4.43 -13.26
CA LYS A 81 2.54 -3.66 -13.02
C LYS A 81 2.43 -3.42 -11.52
N VAL A 82 2.18 -2.19 -11.14
CA VAL A 82 1.89 -1.82 -9.75
C VAL A 82 0.45 -1.35 -9.66
N GLY A 83 -0.29 -1.80 -8.65
CA GLY A 83 -1.69 -1.42 -8.47
C GLY A 83 -2.07 -1.31 -7.01
N SER A 84 -3.14 -0.57 -6.74
CA SER A 84 -3.68 -0.41 -5.39
C SER A 84 -4.80 -1.42 -5.08
N TYR A 85 -4.64 -2.66 -5.54
CA TYR A 85 -5.60 -3.75 -5.41
C TYR A 85 -4.90 -5.11 -5.44
N LYS A 86 -5.61 -6.19 -5.09
CA LYS A 86 -5.05 -7.55 -5.00
C LYS A 86 -5.01 -8.23 -6.37
N VAL A 87 -4.06 -9.14 -6.56
CA VAL A 87 -3.94 -9.92 -7.80
C VAL A 87 -3.65 -9.02 -9.01
N VAL A 88 -2.70 -8.10 -8.85
CA VAL A 88 -2.21 -7.26 -9.95
C VAL A 88 -1.57 -8.14 -11.01
N ARG A 89 -2.12 -8.11 -12.22
CA ARG A 89 -1.65 -8.90 -13.35
C ARG A 89 -1.37 -8.03 -14.56
N MET A 90 -0.14 -8.16 -15.07
CA MET A 90 0.40 -7.36 -16.16
C MET A 90 -0.34 -7.58 -17.48
N PHE A 91 -0.65 -8.83 -17.79
CA PHE A 91 -1.36 -9.20 -19.02
C PHE A 91 -2.89 -9.19 -18.89
N GLU A 92 -3.42 -8.75 -17.75
CA GLU A 92 -4.86 -8.62 -17.53
C GLU A 92 -5.27 -7.16 -17.41
N ALA A 93 -6.53 -6.88 -17.75
CA ALA A 93 -7.12 -5.57 -17.52
C ALA A 93 -7.05 -5.20 -16.04
N GLY A 94 -6.92 -3.90 -15.76
CA GLY A 94 -6.96 -3.38 -14.40
C GLY A 94 -8.30 -3.63 -13.71
N GLU A 95 -8.30 -3.60 -12.38
CA GLU A 95 -9.53 -3.68 -11.60
C GLU A 95 -10.37 -2.39 -11.81
N PRO A 96 -11.66 -2.49 -12.20
CA PRO A 96 -12.48 -1.32 -12.49
C PRO A 96 -12.53 -0.32 -11.32
N GLY A 97 -12.26 0.94 -11.64
CA GLY A 97 -12.27 2.02 -10.64
C GLY A 97 -11.07 2.01 -9.69
N LYS A 98 -10.13 1.09 -9.82
CA LYS A 98 -8.87 1.08 -9.07
C LYS A 98 -7.73 1.68 -9.87
N TRP A 99 -6.69 2.09 -9.16
CA TRP A 99 -5.48 2.60 -9.78
C TRP A 99 -4.49 1.45 -10.04
N ASP A 100 -3.92 1.44 -11.24
CA ASP A 100 -2.69 0.73 -11.57
C ASP A 100 -1.85 1.49 -12.59
N GLN A 101 -0.60 1.05 -12.73
CA GLN A 101 0.35 1.52 -13.72
C GLN A 101 1.15 0.32 -14.23
N VAL A 102 1.22 0.20 -15.56
CA VAL A 102 2.15 -0.67 -16.27
C VAL A 102 3.52 0.00 -16.35
N LEU A 103 4.57 -0.78 -16.09
CA LEU A 103 5.97 -0.38 -16.09
C LEU A 103 6.74 -1.21 -17.12
N GLU A 104 7.23 -0.57 -18.18
CA GLU A 104 7.94 -1.23 -19.27
C GLU A 104 9.15 -0.41 -19.75
N GLY A 105 9.99 -1.01 -20.59
CA GLY A 105 11.15 -0.34 -21.17
C GLY A 105 12.06 0.26 -20.11
N ARG A 106 12.37 1.56 -20.18
CA ARG A 106 13.34 2.21 -19.27
C ARG A 106 12.94 2.15 -17.79
N GLU A 107 11.65 2.08 -17.50
CA GLU A 107 11.14 2.02 -16.12
C GLU A 107 11.60 0.75 -15.41
N ILE A 108 11.69 -0.35 -16.15
CA ILE A 108 12.16 -1.67 -15.68
C ILE A 108 13.57 -2.04 -16.15
N GLY A 109 14.38 -1.05 -16.55
CA GLY A 109 15.78 -1.28 -16.93
C GLY A 109 15.99 -1.80 -18.37
N GLY A 110 15.03 -1.56 -19.25
CA GLY A 110 15.16 -1.69 -20.71
C GLY A 110 15.31 -3.12 -21.23
N GLY A 111 14.91 -4.14 -20.46
CA GLY A 111 15.09 -5.54 -20.84
C GLY A 111 16.53 -6.06 -20.72
N GLU A 112 17.48 -5.23 -20.27
CA GLU A 112 18.88 -5.61 -20.08
C GLU A 112 19.28 -5.76 -18.61
N ALA A 113 18.48 -5.20 -17.70
CA ALA A 113 18.75 -5.24 -16.27
C ALA A 113 18.33 -6.58 -15.64
N LYS A 114 19.27 -7.21 -14.92
CA LYS A 114 18.95 -8.36 -14.05
C LYS A 114 18.15 -7.93 -12.83
N SER A 115 18.40 -6.73 -12.32
CA SER A 115 17.70 -6.18 -11.16
C SER A 115 17.26 -4.75 -11.41
N VAL A 116 16.10 -4.42 -10.89
CA VAL A 116 15.49 -3.09 -10.96
C VAL A 116 15.24 -2.63 -9.54
N SER A 117 15.64 -1.40 -9.24
CA SER A 117 15.23 -0.69 -8.03
C SER A 117 14.81 0.72 -8.43
N ARG A 118 13.54 1.05 -8.21
CA ARG A 118 12.96 2.33 -8.60
C ARG A 118 12.22 2.97 -7.45
N SER A 119 12.51 4.24 -7.26
CA SER A 119 11.67 5.17 -6.52
C SER A 119 10.52 5.58 -7.41
N TYR A 120 9.29 5.43 -6.92
CA TYR A 120 8.07 5.65 -7.67
C TYR A 120 7.13 6.55 -6.86
N SER A 121 6.96 7.79 -7.33
CA SER A 121 6.10 8.79 -6.70
C SER A 121 4.85 8.98 -7.55
N VAL A 122 3.68 8.70 -7.00
CA VAL A 122 2.41 8.83 -7.72
C VAL A 122 1.34 9.52 -6.89
N THR A 123 0.58 10.41 -7.53
CA THR A 123 -0.61 11.03 -6.94
C THR A 123 -1.85 10.27 -7.40
N ILE A 124 -2.57 9.65 -6.46
CA ILE A 124 -3.73 8.80 -6.75
C ILE A 124 -4.97 9.40 -6.10
N LYS A 125 -6.11 9.37 -6.81
CA LYS A 125 -7.41 9.73 -6.21
C LYS A 125 -7.76 8.70 -5.13
N LEU A 126 -8.17 9.17 -3.96
CA LEU A 126 -8.49 8.29 -2.83
C LEU A 126 -9.71 7.38 -3.05
N SER A 127 -10.54 7.68 -4.05
CA SER A 127 -11.61 6.79 -4.51
C SER A 127 -11.08 5.56 -5.27
N GLN A 128 -9.86 5.63 -5.81
CA GLN A 128 -9.25 4.56 -6.62
C GLN A 128 -8.34 3.63 -5.81
N VAL A 129 -8.10 3.91 -4.53
CA VAL A 129 -7.26 3.06 -3.69
C VAL A 129 -8.09 1.99 -2.97
N THR A 130 -7.44 0.87 -2.63
CA THR A 130 -8.05 -0.14 -1.77
C THR A 130 -7.57 0.04 -0.34
N TRP A 131 -8.50 0.42 0.52
CA TRP A 131 -8.26 0.61 1.95
C TRP A 131 -8.29 -0.73 2.68
N SER A 132 -7.37 -0.92 3.62
CA SER A 132 -7.54 -1.96 4.65
C SER A 132 -8.69 -1.60 5.60
N LYS A 133 -8.85 -0.30 5.87
CA LYS A 133 -10.00 0.29 6.57
C LYS A 133 -10.21 1.72 6.07
N ASN A 134 -11.46 2.09 5.78
CA ASN A 134 -11.74 3.44 5.27
C ASN A 134 -11.34 4.50 6.33
N PRO A 135 -10.71 5.64 5.94
CA PRO A 135 -10.38 6.72 6.86
C PRO A 135 -11.55 7.20 7.72
N VAL A 136 -12.78 7.23 7.17
CA VAL A 136 -14.00 7.61 7.92
C VAL A 136 -14.28 6.62 9.05
N ASP A 137 -14.14 5.32 8.78
CA ASP A 137 -14.35 4.27 9.78
C ASP A 137 -13.31 4.36 10.89
N VAL A 138 -12.04 4.60 10.55
CA VAL A 138 -10.97 4.80 11.54
C VAL A 138 -11.28 5.97 12.48
N CYS A 139 -11.75 7.09 11.94
CA CYS A 139 -12.12 8.25 12.77
C CYS A 139 -13.34 7.97 13.65
N ASN A 140 -14.34 7.22 13.16
CA ASN A 140 -15.50 6.84 13.96
C ASN A 140 -15.19 5.80 15.04
N GLU A 141 -14.26 4.89 14.79
CA GLU A 141 -13.74 3.99 15.81
C GLU A 141 -12.99 4.75 16.90
N MET A 142 -12.15 5.73 16.52
CA MET A 142 -11.49 6.62 17.46
C MET A 142 -12.52 7.37 18.32
N LEU A 143 -13.60 7.90 17.72
CA LEU A 143 -14.71 8.51 18.46
C LEU A 143 -15.34 7.53 19.46
N SER A 144 -15.65 6.30 19.02
CA SER A 144 -16.20 5.25 19.89
C SER A 144 -15.28 4.94 21.07
N ASP A 145 -13.98 4.82 20.83
CA ASP A 145 -12.99 4.51 21.86
C ASP A 145 -12.77 5.66 22.84
N LYS A 146 -12.89 6.92 22.39
CA LYS A 146 -12.89 8.07 23.30
C LYS A 146 -14.16 8.11 24.15
N ARG A 147 -15.32 7.78 23.58
CA ARG A 147 -16.57 7.70 24.35
C ARG A 147 -16.52 6.63 25.44
N LYS A 148 -15.94 5.46 25.15
CA LYS A 148 -15.69 4.41 26.16
C LYS A 148 -14.76 4.88 27.29
N LYS A 149 -13.92 5.89 27.04
CA LYS A 149 -13.03 6.52 28.03
C LYS A 149 -13.68 7.71 28.76
N GLY A 150 -14.98 7.94 28.57
CA GLY A 150 -15.75 8.96 29.30
C GLY A 150 -15.87 10.31 28.59
N TYR A 151 -15.29 10.49 27.41
CA TYR A 151 -15.47 11.73 26.64
C TYR A 151 -16.87 11.80 26.03
N SER A 152 -17.51 12.97 26.10
CA SER A 152 -18.73 13.26 25.36
C SER A 152 -18.45 13.39 23.85
N VAL A 153 -19.49 13.23 23.03
CA VAL A 153 -19.39 13.42 21.57
C VAL A 153 -18.89 14.83 21.24
N ALA A 154 -19.39 15.86 21.94
CA ALA A 154 -18.99 17.24 21.72
C ALA A 154 -17.51 17.48 22.04
N GLU A 155 -16.98 16.90 23.11
CA GLU A 155 -15.55 17.04 23.46
C GLU A 155 -14.63 16.36 22.44
N VAL A 156 -15.05 15.23 21.89
CA VAL A 156 -14.26 14.55 20.86
C VAL A 156 -14.33 15.31 19.55
N LEU A 157 -15.52 15.69 19.11
CA LEU A 157 -15.71 16.40 17.84
C LEU A 157 -15.28 17.86 17.91
N GLY A 158 -15.08 18.45 19.09
CA GLY A 158 -14.58 19.82 19.25
C GLY A 158 -13.09 20.01 19.00
N LYS A 159 -12.34 18.96 18.63
CA LYS A 159 -10.91 19.05 18.32
C LYS A 159 -10.46 18.03 17.29
N ASN A 160 -9.28 18.29 16.73
CA ASN A 160 -8.64 17.37 15.80
C ASN A 160 -8.03 16.18 16.55
N TRP A 161 -8.06 15.02 15.90
CA TRP A 161 -7.41 13.82 16.38
C TRP A 161 -6.65 13.14 15.25
N ASP A 162 -5.50 12.59 15.58
CA ASP A 162 -4.72 11.81 14.63
C ASP A 162 -5.02 10.32 14.78
N ALA A 163 -5.09 9.67 13.62
CA ALA A 163 -5.23 8.25 13.49
C ALA A 163 -4.36 7.76 12.32
N LYS A 164 -4.44 6.46 12.04
CA LYS A 164 -3.66 5.83 10.99
C LYS A 164 -4.51 4.78 10.30
N THR A 165 -4.39 4.72 8.98
CA THR A 165 -4.96 3.64 8.17
C THR A 165 -3.90 3.06 7.24
N TYR A 166 -4.28 2.09 6.41
CA TYR A 166 -3.41 1.44 5.44
C TYR A 166 -4.09 1.32 4.08
N VAL A 167 -3.32 1.60 3.03
CA VAL A 167 -3.68 1.36 1.63
C VAL A 167 -2.95 0.12 1.15
N TYR A 168 -3.64 -0.75 0.43
CA TYR A 168 -3.04 -1.92 -0.20
C TYR A 168 -2.36 -1.52 -1.52
N PHE A 169 -1.12 -1.97 -1.70
CA PHE A 169 -0.45 -1.97 -2.99
C PHE A 169 0.09 -3.36 -3.30
N GLU A 170 0.15 -3.70 -4.57
CA GLU A 170 0.80 -4.90 -5.06
C GLU A 170 1.61 -4.59 -6.31
N PHE A 171 2.79 -5.19 -6.39
CA PHE A 171 3.68 -5.08 -7.53
C PHE A 171 3.92 -6.47 -8.11
N GLN A 172 3.60 -6.64 -9.38
CA GLN A 172 4.03 -7.76 -10.19
C GLN A 172 5.25 -7.36 -11.02
N ALA A 173 6.30 -8.17 -10.98
CA ALA A 173 7.40 -8.09 -11.94
C ALA A 173 7.38 -9.31 -12.85
N LEU A 174 7.78 -9.12 -14.10
CA LEU A 174 7.95 -10.17 -15.10
C LEU A 174 9.43 -10.30 -15.47
N ALA A 175 9.89 -11.55 -15.60
CA ALA A 175 11.20 -11.88 -16.12
C ALA A 175 11.09 -12.70 -17.41
N ALA A 176 12.05 -12.51 -18.32
CA ALA A 176 12.24 -13.32 -19.50
C ALA A 176 13.72 -13.71 -19.65
N ARG A 177 13.99 -14.75 -20.44
CA ARG A 177 15.37 -15.11 -20.84
C ARG A 177 16.06 -13.93 -21.52
N ALA A 178 17.34 -13.71 -21.25
CA ALA A 178 18.10 -12.54 -21.71
C ALA A 178 18.04 -12.31 -23.23
N GLY A 179 18.08 -13.38 -24.03
CA GLY A 179 17.96 -13.27 -25.49
C GLY A 179 16.60 -12.73 -25.95
N LYS A 180 15.51 -13.14 -25.30
CA LYS A 180 14.14 -12.65 -25.59
C LYS A 180 13.94 -11.23 -25.12
N ALA A 181 14.50 -10.91 -23.95
CA ALA A 181 14.47 -9.56 -23.38
C ALA A 181 15.21 -8.56 -24.28
N LYS A 182 16.45 -8.89 -24.71
CA LYS A 182 17.26 -8.04 -25.59
C LYS A 182 16.61 -7.81 -26.96
N SER A 183 15.92 -8.82 -27.51
CA SER A 183 15.25 -8.69 -28.80
C SER A 183 13.82 -8.14 -28.71
N ASP A 184 13.34 -7.81 -27.51
CA ASP A 184 11.96 -7.40 -27.24
C ASP A 184 10.89 -8.39 -27.76
N LYS A 185 11.19 -9.69 -27.70
CA LYS A 185 10.30 -10.79 -28.16
C LYS A 185 9.67 -11.57 -27.01
N TRP A 186 9.54 -10.92 -25.86
CA TRP A 186 8.91 -11.50 -24.69
C TRP A 186 7.38 -11.28 -24.73
N ASN A 187 6.62 -12.15 -24.09
CA ASN A 187 5.15 -12.14 -24.00
C ASN A 187 4.68 -13.05 -22.86
N ILE A 188 3.36 -13.17 -22.66
CA ILE A 188 2.76 -14.00 -21.60
C ILE A 188 3.22 -15.46 -21.61
N ASN A 189 3.51 -16.04 -22.77
CA ASN A 189 3.86 -17.46 -22.90
C ASN A 189 5.35 -17.74 -22.63
N ASN A 190 6.18 -16.69 -22.54
CA ASN A 190 7.62 -16.83 -22.36
C ASN A 190 8.18 -15.86 -21.31
N THR A 191 7.34 -15.51 -20.35
CA THR A 191 7.69 -14.76 -19.15
C THR A 191 7.27 -15.55 -17.90
N ALA A 192 7.98 -15.33 -16.80
CA ALA A 192 7.53 -15.73 -15.48
C ALA A 192 7.21 -14.47 -14.68
N GLY A 193 6.15 -14.51 -13.89
CA GLY A 193 5.72 -13.40 -13.06
C GLY A 193 5.78 -13.73 -11.59
N GLN A 194 6.16 -12.76 -10.76
CA GLN A 194 6.07 -12.88 -9.30
C GLN A 194 5.51 -11.58 -8.73
N ARG A 195 4.76 -11.70 -7.63
CA ARG A 195 4.06 -10.59 -6.97
C ARG A 195 4.54 -10.40 -5.53
N HIS A 196 4.51 -9.16 -5.09
CA HIS A 196 4.66 -8.80 -3.69
C HIS A 196 3.64 -7.73 -3.31
N SER A 197 3.07 -7.87 -2.13
CA SER A 197 2.01 -6.99 -1.60
C SER A 197 2.52 -6.19 -0.42
N PHE A 198 2.04 -4.96 -0.25
CA PHE A 198 2.46 -4.06 0.81
C PHE A 198 1.31 -3.22 1.34
N ALA A 199 1.19 -3.13 2.67
CA ALA A 199 0.25 -2.25 3.34
C ALA A 199 0.91 -0.89 3.64
N TYR A 200 0.62 0.10 2.81
CA TYR A 200 1.14 1.45 2.95
C TYR A 200 0.37 2.22 4.02
N SER A 201 1.04 2.53 5.13
CA SER A 201 0.47 3.25 6.26
C SER A 201 0.24 4.76 6.01
N VAL A 202 -0.99 5.25 6.06
CA VAL A 202 -1.28 6.67 5.81
C VAL A 202 -1.74 7.36 7.11
N PRO A 203 -1.15 8.52 7.47
CA PRO A 203 -1.68 9.32 8.57
C PRO A 203 -3.05 9.89 8.21
N VAL A 204 -3.97 9.90 9.18
CA VAL A 204 -5.32 10.42 9.04
C VAL A 204 -5.55 11.46 10.13
N THR A 205 -6.04 12.63 9.76
CA THR A 205 -6.47 13.65 10.71
C THR A 205 -8.00 13.73 10.68
N CYS A 206 -8.59 13.35 11.79
CA CYS A 206 -10.02 13.43 12.07
C CYS A 206 -10.33 14.86 12.54
N LEU A 207 -10.80 15.71 11.62
CA LEU A 207 -11.00 17.14 11.86
C LEU A 207 -12.15 17.42 12.82
N ALA A 208 -12.02 18.46 13.63
CA ALA A 208 -13.10 18.98 14.44
C ALA A 208 -14.35 19.28 13.59
N GLY A 209 -15.52 19.10 14.19
CA GLY A 209 -16.80 19.52 13.62
C GLY A 209 -16.96 21.02 13.81
N ASN A 210 -17.38 21.69 12.73
CA ASN A 210 -17.91 23.04 12.83
C ASN A 210 -19.36 23.01 13.34
#